data_AF-A0A656XYG1-F1
#
_entry.id   AF-A0A656XYG1-F1
#
_cell.length_a   1.000
_cell.length_b   1.000
_cell.length_c   1.000
_cell.angle_alpha   90.00
_cell.angle_beta   90.00
_cell.angle_gamma   90.00
#
_symmetry.space_group_name_H-M   'P 1'
#
loop_
_entity.id
_entity.type
_entity.pdbx_description
1 polymer ?
#
loop_
_entity_poly.entity_id
_entity_poly.type
_entity_poly.pdbx_seq_one_letter_code
_entity_poly.pdbx_strand_id
1 'polypeptide(L)'
;MMRDLQLSASRYYAGTASSEDLGALVREFITHTQTVNDWLTNAVGDAASYKAHFGTPRHLLADYIDANKYVRNVSQHVMHIVSPDDEVNLVGGTLGMRLYAHWDEVPAAVHAKLRPGTQSLRPAYDAKLFGKEVMSTMMEVLRFYADVVPDVIHRDLNGEWTGFPLMNQPGMSHALHPEEPSDSAEARAWMDGRRPGGSSRVICGQVTVEDRPYVFGFTFDGRHSFAAFSETIEQVNHDISLGFPYFSGDLAANVEGANEAFPDALQGVVLASREEVSSWGTPVTRVHVQGDWSTIDGEGWSQFVGLENKAIVPISMRHEIRRARRLNALTPPSATRR
;
A
#
# COMPACT_ATOMS: atom_id res chain seq x y z
N MET A 1 -9.32 -16.61 -2.14
CA MET A 1 -8.05 -17.17 -1.65
C MET A 1 -6.95 -16.12 -1.61
N MET A 2 -6.39 -15.67 -2.76
CA MET A 2 -5.37 -14.60 -2.72
C MET A 2 -5.94 -13.28 -2.19
N ARG A 3 -7.19 -12.94 -2.56
CA ARG A 3 -7.93 -11.81 -2.00
C ARG A 3 -7.94 -11.81 -0.46
N ASP A 4 -8.16 -12.98 0.15
CA ASP A 4 -8.25 -13.11 1.60
C ASP A 4 -6.88 -12.93 2.25
N LEU A 5 -5.82 -13.45 1.62
CA LEU A 5 -4.44 -13.21 2.03
C LEU A 5 -4.07 -11.72 1.97
N GLN A 6 -4.35 -11.05 0.85
CA GLN A 6 -4.08 -9.61 0.68
C GLN A 6 -4.87 -8.78 1.70
N LEU A 7 -6.16 -9.06 1.88
CA LEU A 7 -7.01 -8.38 2.86
C LEU A 7 -6.53 -8.62 4.29
N SER A 8 -6.05 -9.81 4.64
CA SER A 8 -5.53 -10.09 5.98
C SER A 8 -4.28 -9.27 6.32
N ALA A 9 -3.38 -9.05 5.35
CA ALA A 9 -2.22 -8.17 5.52
C ALA A 9 -2.65 -6.70 5.68
N SER A 10 -3.57 -6.23 4.83
CA SER A 10 -4.13 -4.88 4.91
C SER A 10 -4.86 -4.64 6.25
N ARG A 11 -5.60 -5.63 6.74
CA ARG A 11 -6.27 -5.60 8.05
C ARG A 11 -5.27 -5.59 9.19
N TYR A 12 -4.25 -6.44 9.16
CA TYR A 12 -3.16 -6.38 10.14
C TYR A 12 -2.57 -4.97 10.20
N TYR A 13 -2.26 -4.39 9.04
CA TYR A 13 -1.73 -3.03 8.98
C TYR A 13 -2.72 -2.01 9.56
N ALA A 14 -4.01 -2.05 9.18
CA ALA A 14 -5.02 -1.17 9.77
C ALA A 14 -5.11 -1.34 11.30
N GLY A 15 -5.07 -2.58 11.77
CA GLY A 15 -5.04 -2.97 13.17
C GLY A 15 -3.84 -2.47 13.94
N THR A 16 -2.76 -2.00 13.28
CA THR A 16 -1.66 -1.33 14.00
C THR A 16 -2.02 0.07 14.47
N ALA A 17 -3.04 0.70 13.87
CA ALA A 17 -3.53 2.03 14.26
C ALA A 17 -4.64 1.97 15.32
N SER A 18 -5.34 0.86 15.44
CA SER A 18 -6.36 0.58 16.46
C SER A 18 -5.80 -0.37 17.51
N SER A 19 -6.24 -0.34 18.76
CA SER A 19 -5.77 -1.28 19.80
C SER A 19 -6.34 -2.71 19.63
N GLU A 20 -6.34 -3.23 18.40
CA GLU A 20 -6.86 -4.55 18.03
C GLU A 20 -5.93 -5.70 18.49
N ASP A 21 -6.47 -6.93 18.57
CA ASP A 21 -5.66 -8.14 18.80
C ASP A 21 -4.84 -8.46 17.54
N LEU A 22 -3.67 -7.83 17.43
CA LEU A 22 -2.69 -8.05 16.36
C LEU A 22 -2.34 -9.54 16.21
N GLY A 23 -2.30 -10.29 17.31
CA GLY A 23 -2.00 -11.72 17.26
C GLY A 23 -3.06 -12.52 16.49
N ALA A 24 -4.35 -12.14 16.60
CA ALA A 24 -5.41 -12.77 15.81
C ALA A 24 -5.26 -12.50 14.31
N LEU A 25 -4.92 -11.26 13.94
CA LEU A 25 -4.71 -10.85 12.55
C LEU A 25 -3.48 -11.53 11.93
N VAL A 26 -2.40 -11.72 12.69
CA VAL A 26 -1.25 -12.52 12.26
C VAL A 26 -1.63 -13.97 11.99
N ARG A 27 -2.43 -14.60 12.87
CA ARG A 27 -2.90 -15.98 12.67
C ARG A 27 -3.80 -16.12 11.44
N GLU A 28 -4.64 -15.11 11.17
CA GLU A 28 -5.46 -15.04 9.95
C GLU A 28 -4.56 -15.02 8.70
N PHE A 29 -3.56 -14.13 8.66
CA PHE A 29 -2.59 -14.05 7.57
C PHE A 29 -1.84 -15.36 7.31
N ILE A 30 -1.30 -15.98 8.37
CA ILE A 30 -0.60 -17.27 8.27
C ILE A 30 -1.52 -18.36 7.71
N THR A 31 -2.78 -18.38 8.16
CA THR A 31 -3.78 -19.35 7.70
C THR A 31 -4.07 -19.19 6.20
N HIS A 32 -4.27 -17.95 5.74
CA HIS A 32 -4.48 -17.67 4.32
C HIS A 32 -3.24 -17.96 3.47
N THR A 33 -2.04 -17.67 3.98
CA THR A 33 -0.77 -18.01 3.32
C THR A 33 -0.67 -19.52 3.08
N GLN A 34 -0.94 -20.31 4.12
CA GLN A 34 -0.97 -21.76 4.01
C GLN A 34 -2.01 -22.24 3.01
N THR A 35 -3.20 -21.65 3.00
CA THR A 35 -4.28 -22.02 2.07
C THR A 35 -3.86 -21.80 0.62
N VAL A 36 -3.24 -20.65 0.31
CA VAL A 36 -2.70 -20.35 -1.03
C VAL A 36 -1.58 -21.32 -1.38
N ASN A 37 -0.63 -21.54 -0.47
CA ASN A 37 0.47 -22.48 -0.70
C ASN A 37 -0.03 -23.89 -0.99
N ASP A 38 -0.99 -24.41 -0.23
CA ASP A 38 -1.51 -25.77 -0.39
C ASP A 38 -2.28 -25.93 -1.70
N TRP A 39 -3.03 -24.90 -2.09
CA TRP A 39 -3.70 -24.86 -3.39
C TRP A 39 -2.70 -24.89 -4.54
N LEU A 40 -1.67 -24.03 -4.54
CA LEU A 40 -0.61 -24.02 -5.56
C LEU A 40 0.19 -25.34 -5.60
N THR A 41 0.38 -25.98 -4.44
CA THR A 41 1.16 -27.23 -4.31
C THR A 41 0.39 -28.47 -4.80
N ASN A 42 -0.94 -28.47 -4.70
CA ASN A 42 -1.73 -29.71 -4.84
C ASN A 42 -2.91 -29.63 -5.82
N ALA A 43 -3.43 -28.44 -6.10
CA ALA A 43 -4.70 -28.27 -6.81
C ALA A 43 -4.59 -27.51 -8.14
N VAL A 44 -3.40 -27.03 -8.50
CA VAL A 44 -3.14 -26.34 -9.78
C VAL A 44 -2.47 -27.28 -10.77
N GLY A 45 -2.85 -27.17 -12.05
CA GLY A 45 -2.32 -28.01 -13.13
C GLY A 45 -0.80 -27.94 -13.30
N ASP A 46 -0.17 -26.86 -12.83
CA ASP A 46 1.27 -26.63 -12.87
C ASP A 46 1.93 -26.58 -11.48
N ALA A 47 1.48 -27.47 -10.57
CA ALA A 47 2.07 -27.59 -9.24
C ALA A 47 3.58 -27.90 -9.25
N ALA A 48 4.09 -28.52 -10.32
CA ALA A 48 5.51 -28.85 -10.46
C ALA A 48 6.38 -27.58 -10.60
N SER A 49 5.96 -26.62 -11.43
CA SER A 49 6.68 -25.36 -11.58
C SER A 49 6.65 -24.54 -10.30
N TYR A 50 5.51 -24.49 -9.60
CA TYR A 50 5.44 -23.84 -8.29
C TYR A 50 6.44 -24.46 -7.28
N LYS A 51 6.49 -25.80 -7.20
CA LYS A 51 7.42 -26.52 -6.31
C LYS A 51 8.89 -26.27 -6.67
N ALA A 52 9.20 -26.03 -7.94
CA ALA A 52 10.57 -25.78 -8.39
C ALA A 52 11.20 -24.54 -7.74
N HIS A 53 10.40 -23.52 -7.37
CA HIS A 53 10.89 -22.32 -6.68
C HIS A 53 11.48 -22.59 -5.28
N PHE A 54 11.15 -23.74 -4.69
CA PHE A 54 11.70 -24.19 -3.42
C PHE A 54 12.94 -25.09 -3.58
N GLY A 55 13.22 -25.55 -4.79
CA GLY A 55 14.35 -26.40 -5.15
C GLY A 55 15.60 -25.60 -5.54
N THR A 56 16.50 -26.19 -6.34
CA THR A 56 17.73 -25.54 -6.82
C THR A 56 17.62 -25.23 -8.31
N PRO A 57 17.80 -23.97 -8.78
CA PRO A 57 18.05 -22.76 -7.98
C PRO A 57 16.80 -22.31 -7.21
N ARG A 58 17.02 -21.83 -5.98
CA ARG A 58 15.95 -21.43 -5.07
C ARG A 58 15.54 -19.98 -5.32
N HIS A 59 14.24 -19.70 -5.26
CA HIS A 59 13.75 -18.32 -5.31
C HIS A 59 14.16 -17.54 -4.06
N LEU A 60 14.57 -16.28 -4.22
CA LEU A 60 15.12 -15.46 -3.13
C LEU A 60 14.15 -15.27 -1.96
N LEU A 61 12.85 -15.25 -2.25
CA LEU A 61 11.78 -15.07 -1.26
C LEU A 61 11.14 -16.38 -0.77
N ALA A 62 11.57 -17.55 -1.26
CA ALA A 62 10.97 -18.83 -0.88
C ALA A 62 11.10 -19.13 0.63
N ASP A 63 12.16 -18.62 1.27
CA ASP A 63 12.38 -18.79 2.72
C ASP A 63 11.29 -18.11 3.57
N TYR A 64 10.65 -17.04 3.09
CA TYR A 64 9.52 -16.42 3.80
C TYR A 64 8.31 -17.36 3.86
N ILE A 65 8.09 -18.14 2.81
CA ILE A 65 7.00 -19.13 2.77
C ILE A 65 7.32 -20.31 3.69
N ASP A 66 8.55 -20.80 3.68
CA ASP A 66 8.97 -21.89 4.58
C ASP A 66 8.97 -21.47 6.06
N ALA A 67 9.35 -20.22 6.35
CA ALA A 67 9.20 -19.64 7.68
C ALA A 67 7.73 -19.51 8.11
N ASN A 68 6.83 -19.11 7.21
CA ASN A 68 5.39 -19.09 7.49
C ASN A 68 4.83 -20.50 7.76
N LYS A 69 5.27 -21.52 7.02
CA LYS A 69 4.93 -22.93 7.30
C LYS A 69 5.43 -23.37 8.66
N TYR A 70 6.63 -22.93 9.06
CA TYR A 70 7.16 -23.20 10.40
C TYR A 70 6.25 -22.63 11.48
N VAL A 71 5.96 -21.32 11.41
CA VAL A 71 5.14 -20.63 12.42
C VAL A 71 3.70 -21.15 12.45
N ARG A 72 3.12 -21.48 11.29
CA ARG A 72 1.81 -22.14 11.21
C ARG A 72 1.79 -23.43 12.01
N ASN A 73 2.82 -24.25 11.87
CA ASN A 73 2.88 -25.53 12.59
C ASN A 73 3.20 -25.33 14.07
N VAL A 74 3.94 -24.28 14.43
CA VAL A 74 4.07 -23.85 15.83
C VAL A 74 2.68 -23.51 16.36
N SER A 75 1.96 -22.54 15.76
CA SER A 75 0.66 -22.05 16.24
C SER A 75 -0.46 -23.11 16.25
N GLN A 76 -0.42 -24.08 15.33
CA GLN A 76 -1.42 -25.15 15.25
C GLN A 76 -1.12 -26.36 16.15
N HIS A 77 0.15 -26.63 16.47
CA HIS A 77 0.52 -27.79 17.30
C HIS A 77 0.91 -27.41 18.73
N VAL A 78 1.21 -26.14 18.96
CA VAL A 78 1.54 -25.58 20.25
C VAL A 78 0.85 -24.21 20.33
N MET A 79 -0.05 -24.01 21.27
CA MET A 79 -0.74 -22.71 21.47
C MET A 79 0.19 -21.59 21.96
N HIS A 80 1.47 -21.63 21.58
CA HIS A 80 2.41 -20.55 21.69
C HIS A 80 2.07 -19.59 20.57
N ILE A 81 1.17 -18.67 20.90
CA ILE A 81 0.87 -17.52 20.08
C ILE A 81 2.22 -16.89 19.80
N VAL A 82 2.60 -16.82 18.52
CA VAL A 82 3.63 -15.87 18.11
C VAL A 82 2.98 -14.51 18.29
N SER A 83 3.04 -14.05 19.54
CA SER A 83 2.75 -12.68 19.87
C SER A 83 3.87 -11.91 19.21
N PRO A 84 3.58 -10.76 18.61
CA PRO A 84 4.64 -9.81 18.44
C PRO A 84 5.29 -9.55 19.81
N ASP A 85 6.61 -9.37 19.81
CA ASP A 85 7.40 -9.06 21.02
C ASP A 85 6.69 -8.03 21.91
N ASP A 86 6.82 -8.17 23.24
CA ASP A 86 6.28 -7.22 24.23
C ASP A 86 6.87 -5.81 24.00
N GLU A 87 8.03 -5.71 23.34
CA GLU A 87 8.60 -4.47 22.82
C GLU A 87 7.90 -4.00 21.52
N VAL A 88 6.68 -3.47 21.68
CA VAL A 88 5.98 -2.79 20.60
C VAL A 88 6.49 -1.35 20.49
N ASN A 89 7.04 -0.98 19.33
CA ASN A 89 7.44 0.40 19.07
C ASN A 89 6.20 1.20 18.65
N LEU A 90 5.77 2.11 19.52
CA LEU A 90 4.74 3.09 19.21
C LEU A 90 5.36 4.24 18.41
N VAL A 91 4.99 4.37 17.13
CA VAL A 91 5.50 5.41 16.24
C VAL A 91 4.33 6.27 15.75
N GLY A 92 4.50 7.59 15.76
CA GLY A 92 3.50 8.51 15.23
C GLY A 92 3.48 9.87 15.89
N GLY A 93 2.36 10.59 15.71
CA GLY A 93 2.11 11.89 16.30
C GLY A 93 0.67 12.36 16.03
N THR A 94 0.48 13.66 15.83
CA THR A 94 -0.84 14.26 15.56
C THR A 94 -1.54 13.73 14.31
N LEU A 95 -0.79 13.12 13.38
CA LEU A 95 -1.29 12.55 12.13
C LEU A 95 -1.57 11.04 12.21
N GLY A 96 -1.57 10.48 13.42
CA GLY A 96 -1.85 9.07 13.68
C GLY A 96 -0.71 8.36 14.41
N MET A 97 -1.08 7.40 15.25
CA MET A 97 -0.18 6.52 15.99
C MET A 97 -0.30 5.10 15.44
N ARG A 98 0.82 4.38 15.36
CA ARG A 98 0.85 2.97 14.97
C ARG A 98 1.79 2.15 15.85
N LEU A 99 1.41 0.89 16.05
CA LEU A 99 2.18 -0.13 16.74
C LEU A 99 3.00 -0.96 15.74
N TYR A 100 4.32 -0.96 15.90
CA TYR A 100 5.24 -1.76 15.08
C TYR A 100 5.70 -2.98 15.87
N ALA A 101 5.12 -4.11 15.49
CA ALA A 101 5.21 -5.38 16.19
C ALA A 101 6.24 -6.29 15.48
N HIS A 102 7.03 -7.06 16.25
CA HIS A 102 8.14 -7.88 15.73
C HIS A 102 7.92 -9.36 16.04
N TRP A 103 8.37 -10.28 15.17
CA TRP A 103 8.28 -11.72 15.45
C TRP A 103 9.17 -12.12 16.65
N ASP A 104 8.57 -12.77 17.63
CA ASP A 104 9.23 -13.20 18.87
C ASP A 104 10.04 -14.51 18.72
N GLU A 105 10.83 -14.88 19.71
CA GLU A 105 11.52 -16.16 19.75
C GLU A 105 10.52 -17.33 19.83
N VAL A 106 10.80 -18.44 19.13
CA VAL A 106 10.11 -19.71 19.37
C VAL A 106 10.93 -20.54 20.36
N PRO A 107 10.43 -20.79 21.59
CA PRO A 107 11.20 -21.48 22.62
C PRO A 107 11.62 -22.89 22.17
N ALA A 108 12.82 -23.30 22.58
CA ALA A 108 13.36 -24.61 22.23
C ALA A 108 12.43 -25.78 22.63
N ALA A 109 11.70 -25.66 23.75
CA ALA A 109 10.74 -26.65 24.21
C ALA A 109 9.49 -26.77 23.30
N VAL A 110 9.10 -25.68 22.63
CA VAL A 110 8.04 -25.65 21.63
C VAL A 110 8.53 -26.31 20.35
N HIS A 111 9.71 -25.90 19.87
CA HIS A 111 10.35 -26.47 18.69
C HIS A 111 10.55 -27.99 18.78
N ALA A 112 11.00 -28.49 19.94
CA ALA A 112 11.25 -29.91 20.14
C ALA A 112 10.00 -30.80 20.00
N LYS A 113 8.79 -30.22 20.13
CA LYS A 113 7.51 -30.95 19.97
C LYS A 113 7.05 -31.05 18.51
N LEU A 114 7.69 -30.32 17.59
CA LEU A 114 7.33 -30.31 16.17
C LEU A 114 7.84 -31.58 15.46
N ARG A 115 7.21 -31.93 14.33
CA ARG A 115 7.67 -33.05 13.49
C ARG A 115 9.03 -32.72 12.85
N PRO A 116 9.89 -33.71 12.53
CA PRO A 116 11.21 -33.47 11.95
C PRO A 116 11.20 -32.58 10.69
N GLY A 117 10.24 -32.79 9.78
CA GLY A 117 10.11 -31.96 8.57
C GLY A 117 9.68 -30.51 8.83
N THR A 118 9.05 -30.21 9.97
CA THR A 118 8.80 -28.83 10.42
C THR A 118 10.04 -28.28 11.11
N GLN A 119 10.73 -29.08 11.92
CA GLN A 119 11.96 -28.66 12.60
C GLN A 119 13.02 -28.20 11.60
N SER A 120 13.13 -28.84 10.42
CA SER A 120 14.05 -28.43 9.36
C SER A 120 13.76 -27.05 8.76
N LEU A 121 12.58 -26.47 9.01
CA LEU A 121 12.21 -25.12 8.54
C LEU A 121 12.65 -24.01 9.52
N ARG A 122 13.12 -24.37 10.72
CA ARG A 122 13.56 -23.39 11.73
C ARG A 122 14.63 -22.40 11.21
N PRO A 123 15.64 -22.81 10.43
CA PRO A 123 16.61 -21.86 9.89
C PRO A 123 15.98 -20.75 9.03
N ALA A 124 14.90 -21.05 8.30
CA ALA A 124 14.17 -20.03 7.54
C ALA A 124 13.45 -19.04 8.48
N TYR A 125 12.86 -19.53 9.58
CA TYR A 125 12.28 -18.68 10.61
C TYR A 125 13.31 -17.73 11.22
N ASP A 126 14.42 -18.29 11.71
CA ASP A 126 15.47 -17.54 12.39
C ASP A 126 16.09 -16.48 11.46
N ALA A 127 16.18 -16.76 10.15
CA ALA A 127 16.76 -15.85 9.17
C ALA A 127 15.79 -14.78 8.63
N LYS A 128 14.50 -15.10 8.49
CA LYS A 128 13.53 -14.25 7.75
C LYS A 128 12.46 -13.61 8.62
N LEU A 129 12.06 -14.23 9.72
CA LEU A 129 10.98 -13.73 10.57
C LEU A 129 11.51 -13.21 11.91
N PHE A 130 12.30 -14.00 12.64
CA PHE A 130 12.72 -13.65 14.00
C PHE A 130 13.31 -12.23 14.11
N GLY A 131 12.77 -11.43 15.03
CA GLY A 131 13.18 -10.04 15.27
C GLY A 131 12.86 -9.07 14.12
N LYS A 132 12.14 -9.49 13.08
CA LYS A 132 11.69 -8.63 11.97
C LYS A 132 10.30 -8.09 12.24
N GLU A 133 10.05 -6.88 11.74
CA GLU A 133 8.74 -6.26 11.80
C GLU A 133 7.73 -7.07 10.97
N VAL A 134 6.59 -7.38 11.57
CA VAL A 134 5.63 -8.36 11.06
C VAL A 134 5.07 -7.94 9.69
N MET A 135 4.64 -6.68 9.52
CA MET A 135 4.07 -6.20 8.26
C MET A 135 5.08 -6.32 7.11
N SER A 136 6.34 -5.98 7.36
CA SER A 136 7.43 -6.07 6.37
C SER A 136 7.57 -7.51 5.88
N THR A 137 7.51 -8.50 6.78
CA THR A 137 7.54 -9.91 6.37
C THR A 137 6.28 -10.37 5.64
N MET A 138 5.10 -9.82 5.96
CA MET A 138 3.86 -10.08 5.21
C MET A 138 3.96 -9.54 3.78
N MET A 139 4.57 -8.38 3.59
CA MET A 139 4.84 -7.79 2.26
C MET A 139 5.76 -8.70 1.43
N GLU A 140 6.79 -9.28 2.03
CA GLU A 140 7.71 -10.20 1.35
C GLU A 140 7.03 -11.51 0.91
N VAL A 141 6.11 -12.04 1.73
CA VAL A 141 5.26 -13.19 1.36
C VAL A 141 4.36 -12.86 0.18
N LEU A 142 3.72 -11.68 0.21
CA LEU A 142 2.88 -11.21 -0.88
C LEU A 142 3.68 -11.00 -2.17
N ARG A 143 4.89 -10.43 -2.06
CA ARG A 143 5.82 -10.22 -3.16
C ARG A 143 6.29 -11.55 -3.77
N PHE A 144 6.57 -12.57 -2.95
CA PHE A 144 6.86 -13.91 -3.46
C PHE A 144 5.76 -14.41 -4.41
N TYR A 145 4.48 -14.31 -4.01
CA TYR A 145 3.38 -14.74 -4.86
C TYR A 145 3.23 -13.89 -6.13
N ALA A 146 3.48 -12.58 -6.05
CA ALA A 146 3.52 -11.71 -7.23
C ALA A 146 4.57 -12.16 -8.24
N ASP A 147 5.77 -12.49 -7.75
CA ASP A 147 6.93 -12.82 -8.57
C ASP A 147 6.76 -14.20 -9.24
N VAL A 148 6.28 -15.19 -8.49
CA VAL A 148 6.24 -16.58 -8.96
C VAL A 148 4.93 -16.97 -9.64
N VAL A 149 3.80 -16.35 -9.27
CA VAL A 149 2.48 -16.67 -9.82
C VAL A 149 1.63 -15.39 -9.93
N PRO A 150 2.00 -14.43 -10.79
CA PRO A 150 1.34 -13.12 -10.87
C PRO A 150 -0.16 -13.20 -11.17
N ASP A 151 -0.60 -14.23 -11.90
CA ASP A 151 -1.99 -14.40 -12.31
C ASP A 151 -2.95 -14.68 -11.15
N VAL A 152 -2.45 -15.09 -9.98
CA VAL A 152 -3.30 -15.36 -8.81
C VAL A 152 -3.59 -14.12 -7.99
N ILE A 153 -2.86 -13.03 -8.25
CA ILE A 153 -3.02 -11.75 -7.56
C ILE A 153 -4.41 -11.21 -7.83
N HIS A 154 -5.21 -11.07 -6.77
CA HIS A 154 -6.53 -10.50 -6.89
C HIS A 154 -6.42 -8.98 -6.97
N ARG A 155 -7.03 -8.41 -8.02
CA ARG A 155 -7.11 -6.98 -8.28
C ARG A 155 -8.55 -6.49 -8.10
N ASP A 156 -8.71 -5.29 -7.57
CA ASP A 156 -10.01 -4.64 -7.41
C ASP A 156 -10.53 -4.07 -8.75
N LEU A 157 -11.63 -3.32 -8.69
CA LEU A 157 -12.26 -2.74 -9.88
C LEU A 157 -11.39 -1.70 -10.60
N ASN A 158 -10.42 -1.11 -9.89
CA ASN A 158 -9.48 -0.15 -10.44
C ASN A 158 -8.22 -0.82 -11.00
N GLY A 159 -8.10 -2.15 -10.84
CA GLY A 159 -6.92 -2.92 -11.26
C GLY A 159 -5.82 -2.99 -10.21
N GLU A 160 -6.08 -2.48 -9.00
CA GLU A 160 -5.09 -2.41 -7.93
C GLU A 160 -5.20 -3.61 -6.98
N TRP A 161 -4.13 -3.94 -6.27
CA TRP A 161 -4.16 -5.07 -5.35
C TRP A 161 -5.22 -4.84 -4.28
N THR A 162 -6.11 -5.81 -4.07
CA THR A 162 -7.18 -5.62 -3.09
C THR A 162 -6.64 -5.42 -1.68
N GLY A 163 -7.02 -4.30 -1.05
CA GLY A 163 -6.52 -3.90 0.26
C GLY A 163 -5.22 -3.08 0.22
N PHE A 164 -4.72 -2.75 -0.96
CA PHE A 164 -3.53 -1.95 -1.18
C PHE A 164 -3.84 -0.74 -2.09
N PRO A 165 -3.05 0.34 -2.02
CA PRO A 165 -1.91 0.53 -1.12
C PRO A 165 -2.33 0.62 0.35
N LEU A 166 -1.38 0.34 1.24
CA LEU A 166 -1.54 0.59 2.65
C LEU A 166 -1.64 2.09 2.91
N MET A 167 -2.42 2.47 3.93
CA MET A 167 -2.54 3.86 4.33
C MET A 167 -1.20 4.43 4.77
N ASN A 168 -0.80 5.58 4.26
CA ASN A 168 0.49 6.19 4.55
C ASN A 168 0.63 6.52 6.05
N GLN A 169 1.80 6.21 6.63
CA GLN A 169 2.21 6.72 7.93
C GLN A 169 3.32 7.78 7.72
N PRO A 170 3.07 9.06 8.06
CA PRO A 170 4.07 10.10 7.93
C PRO A 170 5.38 9.77 8.66
N GLY A 171 6.51 10.01 7.98
CA GLY A 171 7.84 9.76 8.53
C GLY A 171 8.30 8.30 8.47
N MET A 172 7.50 7.41 7.88
CA MET A 172 7.85 6.01 7.67
C MET A 172 8.06 5.72 6.18
N SER A 173 9.27 5.27 5.83
CA SER A 173 9.66 5.02 4.45
C SER A 173 9.27 3.64 3.92
N HIS A 174 8.69 2.77 4.76
CA HIS A 174 8.27 1.42 4.37
C HIS A 174 7.36 1.44 3.13
N ALA A 175 7.47 0.37 2.33
CA ALA A 175 6.65 0.18 1.15
C ALA A 175 5.16 0.16 1.51
N LEU A 176 4.36 0.83 0.70
CA LEU A 176 2.89 0.85 0.83
C LEU A 176 2.24 -0.21 -0.05
N HIS A 177 2.98 -0.83 -0.97
CA HIS A 177 2.48 -1.82 -1.92
C HIS A 177 3.47 -2.99 -2.09
N PRO A 178 3.03 -4.26 -2.19
CA PRO A 178 3.95 -5.41 -2.29
C PRO A 178 4.86 -5.39 -3.53
N GLU A 179 4.37 -4.79 -4.62
CA GLU A 179 5.15 -4.58 -5.84
C GLU A 179 6.10 -3.37 -5.78
N GLU A 180 6.06 -2.54 -4.72
CA GLU A 180 6.93 -1.36 -4.60
C GLU A 180 8.39 -1.80 -4.36
N PRO A 181 9.33 -1.40 -5.24
CA PRO A 181 10.76 -1.65 -5.04
C PRO A 181 11.29 -1.02 -3.75
N SER A 182 12.30 -1.65 -3.15
CA SER A 182 12.98 -1.11 -1.96
C SER A 182 13.99 -0.01 -2.30
N ASP A 183 14.54 -0.02 -3.52
CA ASP A 183 15.41 1.05 -3.99
C ASP A 183 14.57 2.27 -4.37
N SER A 184 14.95 3.46 -3.90
CA SER A 184 14.14 4.66 -4.09
C SER A 184 14.06 5.14 -5.54
N ALA A 185 15.10 4.89 -6.36
CA ALA A 185 15.08 5.27 -7.77
C ALA A 185 14.18 4.30 -8.57
N GLU A 186 14.28 3.00 -8.27
CA GLU A 186 13.37 1.99 -8.83
C GLU A 186 11.92 2.23 -8.39
N ALA A 187 11.68 2.57 -7.11
CA ALA A 187 10.35 2.88 -6.59
C ALA A 187 9.73 4.09 -7.29
N ARG A 188 10.54 5.12 -7.57
CA ARG A 188 10.10 6.27 -8.34
C ARG A 188 9.74 5.90 -9.77
N ALA A 189 10.58 5.13 -10.46
CA ALA A 189 10.29 4.67 -11.81
C ALA A 189 9.04 3.78 -11.87
N TRP A 190 8.89 2.89 -10.88
CA TRP A 190 7.73 2.03 -10.70
C TRP A 190 6.44 2.84 -10.47
N MET A 191 6.49 3.93 -9.70
CA MET A 191 5.38 4.85 -9.53
C MET A 191 5.04 5.61 -10.82
N ASP A 192 6.06 6.14 -11.50
CA ASP A 192 5.88 6.98 -12.69
C ASP A 192 5.32 6.20 -13.88
N GLY A 193 5.60 4.90 -13.96
CA GLY A 193 5.14 4.00 -15.03
C GLY A 193 3.76 3.37 -14.83
N ARG A 194 3.05 3.65 -13.73
CA ARG A 194 1.68 3.14 -13.48
C ARG A 194 0.65 4.25 -13.42
N ARG A 195 -0.63 3.88 -13.55
CA ARG A 195 -1.76 4.78 -13.30
C ARG A 195 -1.73 5.28 -11.85
N PRO A 196 -2.18 6.51 -11.58
CA PRO A 196 -2.50 6.95 -10.22
C PRO A 196 -3.54 6.04 -9.56
N GLY A 197 -3.54 6.00 -8.22
CA GLY A 197 -4.63 5.41 -7.45
C GLY A 197 -5.91 6.27 -7.49
N GLY A 198 -7.02 5.69 -7.03
CA GLY A 198 -8.35 6.30 -7.12
C GLY A 198 -9.05 6.05 -8.47
N SER A 199 -10.22 6.65 -8.65
CA SER A 199 -11.05 6.51 -9.85
C SER A 199 -10.84 7.62 -10.87
N SER A 200 -10.47 8.83 -10.42
CA SER A 200 -10.28 9.98 -11.31
C SER A 200 -9.51 11.12 -10.62
N ARG A 201 -9.04 12.10 -11.42
CA ARG A 201 -8.45 13.34 -10.91
C ARG A 201 -9.15 14.57 -11.48
N VAL A 202 -9.37 15.57 -10.64
CA VAL A 202 -9.92 16.87 -11.04
C VAL A 202 -8.84 17.93 -10.94
N ILE A 203 -8.54 18.57 -12.06
CA ILE A 203 -7.53 19.64 -12.17
C ILE A 203 -8.13 20.96 -11.68
N CYS A 204 -7.42 21.61 -10.77
CA CYS A 204 -7.81 22.90 -10.17
C CYS A 204 -6.95 24.07 -10.64
N GLY A 205 -5.74 23.78 -11.13
CA GLY A 205 -4.78 24.81 -11.50
C GLY A 205 -3.49 24.27 -12.08
N GLN A 206 -2.67 25.23 -12.49
CA GLN A 206 -1.29 25.02 -12.91
C GLN A 206 -0.40 26.06 -12.22
N VAL A 207 0.77 25.64 -11.75
CA VAL A 207 1.77 26.52 -11.14
C VAL A 207 3.17 26.14 -11.61
N THR A 208 4.03 27.14 -11.78
CA THR A 208 5.42 26.94 -12.17
C THR A 208 6.30 26.97 -10.93
N VAL A 209 7.04 25.88 -10.69
CA VAL A 209 7.99 25.75 -9.57
C VAL A 209 9.34 25.35 -10.13
N GLU A 210 10.38 26.16 -9.85
CA GLU A 210 11.74 25.95 -10.37
C GLU A 210 11.75 25.75 -11.91
N ASP A 211 11.08 26.66 -12.62
CA ASP A 211 10.94 26.68 -14.09
C ASP A 211 10.24 25.45 -14.70
N ARG A 212 9.54 24.66 -13.89
CA ARG A 212 8.76 23.51 -14.34
C ARG A 212 7.27 23.70 -14.07
N PRO A 213 6.39 23.52 -15.06
CA PRO A 213 4.95 23.62 -14.87
C PRO A 213 4.39 22.34 -14.24
N TYR A 214 3.65 22.51 -13.16
CA TYR A 214 2.92 21.44 -12.47
C TYR A 214 1.43 21.70 -12.53
N VAL A 215 0.68 20.63 -12.71
CA VAL A 215 -0.78 20.61 -12.60
C VAL A 215 -1.12 20.10 -11.22
N PHE A 216 -2.10 20.71 -10.56
CA PHE A 216 -2.54 20.30 -9.24
C PHE A 216 -4.06 20.19 -9.13
N GLY A 217 -4.51 19.44 -8.13
CA GLY A 217 -5.92 19.29 -7.82
C GLY A 217 -6.17 18.12 -6.89
N PHE A 218 -7.29 17.41 -7.08
CA PHE A 218 -7.74 16.37 -6.16
C PHE A 218 -7.91 15.01 -6.86
N THR A 219 -7.54 13.95 -6.16
CA THR A 219 -7.74 12.56 -6.58
C THR A 219 -9.00 12.03 -5.91
N PHE A 220 -9.99 11.66 -6.71
CA PHE A 220 -11.24 11.07 -6.25
C PHE A 220 -11.18 9.55 -6.34
N ASP A 221 -11.78 8.89 -5.35
CA ASP A 221 -12.16 7.49 -5.36
C ASP A 221 -13.68 7.40 -5.16
N GLY A 222 -14.37 7.01 -6.23
CA GLY A 222 -15.80 7.25 -6.38
C GLY A 222 -16.13 8.75 -6.20
N ARG A 223 -16.91 9.05 -5.16
CA ARG A 223 -17.35 10.42 -4.85
C ARG A 223 -16.50 11.15 -3.80
N HIS A 224 -15.48 10.52 -3.24
CA HIS A 224 -14.69 11.11 -2.18
C HIS A 224 -13.26 11.36 -2.62
N SER A 225 -12.65 12.45 -2.17
CA SER A 225 -11.23 12.72 -2.34
C SER A 225 -10.57 12.83 -0.97
N PHE A 226 -9.52 12.05 -0.76
CA PHE A 226 -8.68 12.07 0.44
C PHE A 226 -7.28 12.64 0.16
N ALA A 227 -6.93 12.82 -1.11
CA ALA A 227 -5.59 13.22 -1.53
C ALA A 227 -5.64 14.31 -2.59
N ALA A 228 -5.02 15.44 -2.27
CA ALA A 228 -4.53 16.37 -3.28
C ALA A 228 -3.42 15.72 -4.12
N PHE A 229 -3.26 16.14 -5.37
CA PHE A 229 -2.14 15.74 -6.23
C PHE A 229 -1.44 16.95 -6.82
N SER A 230 -0.15 16.77 -7.13
CA SER A 230 0.59 17.64 -8.03
C SER A 230 1.53 16.82 -8.90
N GLU A 231 1.51 17.03 -10.21
CA GLU A 231 2.32 16.28 -11.17
C GLU A 231 2.78 17.20 -12.30
N THR A 232 3.88 16.86 -12.97
CA THR A 232 4.28 17.61 -14.17
C THR A 232 3.27 17.37 -15.29
N ILE A 233 3.23 18.28 -16.27
CA ILE A 233 2.36 18.13 -17.44
C ILE A 233 2.69 16.87 -18.23
N GLU A 234 3.97 16.48 -18.30
CA GLU A 234 4.39 15.23 -18.94
C GLU A 234 3.81 14.02 -18.23
N GLN A 235 3.87 13.99 -16.90
CA GLN A 235 3.33 12.88 -16.11
C GLN A 235 1.81 12.81 -16.22
N VAL A 236 1.08 13.93 -16.16
CA VAL A 236 -0.38 13.94 -16.35
C VAL A 236 -0.77 13.41 -17.73
N ASN A 237 -0.06 13.82 -18.78
CA ASN A 237 -0.32 13.31 -20.13
C ASN A 237 0.04 11.83 -20.27
N HIS A 238 1.08 11.35 -19.58
CA HIS A 238 1.39 9.93 -19.49
C HIS A 238 0.24 9.16 -18.81
N ASP A 239 -0.26 9.65 -17.68
CA ASP A 239 -1.36 9.04 -16.93
C ASP A 239 -2.64 8.96 -17.79
N ILE A 240 -2.96 10.02 -18.54
CA ILE A 240 -4.07 10.04 -19.51
C ILE A 240 -3.84 9.00 -20.62
N SER A 241 -2.61 8.87 -21.13
CA SER A 241 -2.28 7.88 -22.17
C SER A 241 -2.42 6.43 -21.68
N LEU A 242 -2.21 6.21 -20.38
CA LEU A 242 -2.50 4.93 -19.72
C LEU A 242 -4.01 4.70 -19.54
N GLY A 243 -4.86 5.69 -19.82
CA GLY A 243 -6.32 5.61 -19.69
C GLY A 243 -6.86 6.06 -18.34
N PHE A 244 -6.06 6.74 -17.51
CA PHE A 244 -6.56 7.27 -16.23
C PHE A 244 -7.40 8.55 -16.45
N PRO A 245 -8.64 8.64 -15.91
CA PRO A 245 -9.51 9.79 -16.15
C PRO A 245 -9.04 11.07 -15.46
N TYR A 246 -8.88 12.13 -16.24
CA TYR A 246 -8.71 13.50 -15.75
C TYR A 246 -9.90 14.36 -16.16
N PHE A 247 -10.30 15.26 -15.28
CA PHE A 247 -11.40 16.19 -15.49
C PHE A 247 -11.01 17.62 -15.11
N SER A 248 -11.69 18.59 -15.71
CA SER A 248 -11.77 19.97 -15.24
C SER A 248 -13.21 20.31 -14.88
N GLY A 249 -13.43 21.19 -13.91
CA GLY A 249 -14.78 21.57 -13.50
C GLY A 249 -14.79 22.47 -12.28
N ASP A 250 -15.98 22.95 -11.93
CA ASP A 250 -16.19 23.83 -10.76
C ASP A 250 -16.35 23.00 -9.50
N LEU A 251 -15.27 22.88 -8.72
CA LEU A 251 -15.30 22.19 -7.43
C LEU A 251 -16.19 22.90 -6.41
N ALA A 252 -16.21 24.24 -6.39
CA ALA A 252 -16.97 24.99 -5.38
C ALA A 252 -18.49 24.75 -5.53
N ALA A 253 -18.96 24.50 -6.75
CA ALA A 253 -20.36 24.19 -7.03
C ALA A 253 -20.75 22.73 -6.73
N ASN A 254 -19.81 21.78 -6.87
CA ASN A 254 -20.11 20.34 -6.91
C ASN A 254 -19.55 19.53 -5.74
N VAL A 255 -18.69 20.12 -4.93
CA VAL A 255 -17.91 19.43 -3.90
C VAL A 255 -17.96 20.19 -2.58
N GLU A 256 -18.07 19.44 -1.49
CA GLU A 256 -18.12 19.96 -0.13
C GLU A 256 -17.13 19.25 0.81
N GLY A 257 -16.83 19.87 1.94
CA GLY A 257 -15.98 19.28 2.96
C GLY A 257 -16.71 18.16 3.71
N ALA A 258 -16.02 17.02 3.90
CA ALA A 258 -16.58 15.81 4.50
C ALA A 258 -15.67 15.20 5.59
N ASN A 259 -14.74 15.97 6.15
CA ASN A 259 -13.81 15.50 7.18
C ASN A 259 -14.52 14.83 8.37
N GLU A 260 -15.67 15.35 8.81
CA GLU A 260 -16.43 14.80 9.94
C GLU A 260 -16.93 13.37 9.70
N ALA A 261 -17.18 12.99 8.45
CA ALA A 261 -17.61 11.64 8.10
C ALA A 261 -16.46 10.62 8.09
N PHE A 262 -15.21 11.09 8.09
CA PHE A 262 -13.99 10.29 8.00
C PHE A 262 -12.95 10.75 9.04
N PRO A 263 -13.21 10.55 10.34
CA PRO A 263 -12.31 10.99 11.41
C PRO A 263 -10.92 10.34 11.34
N ASP A 264 -10.80 9.18 10.69
CA ASP A 264 -9.53 8.46 10.52
C ASP A 264 -8.67 9.05 9.39
N ALA A 265 -9.22 9.92 8.54
CA ALA A 265 -8.48 10.59 7.47
C ALA A 265 -7.70 11.80 8.02
N LEU A 266 -6.64 11.51 8.78
CA LEU A 266 -5.88 12.51 9.54
C LEU A 266 -4.94 13.40 8.69
N GLN A 267 -4.78 13.10 7.40
CA GLN A 267 -3.73 13.68 6.54
C GLN A 267 -4.26 14.60 5.42
N GLY A 268 -5.26 15.44 5.71
CA GLY A 268 -5.70 16.49 4.80
C GLY A 268 -7.18 16.79 4.86
N VAL A 269 -7.67 17.51 3.84
CA VAL A 269 -9.09 17.74 3.65
C VAL A 269 -9.72 16.51 2.99
N VAL A 270 -10.89 16.12 3.49
CA VAL A 270 -11.74 15.14 2.81
C VAL A 270 -12.81 15.90 2.06
N LEU A 271 -12.93 15.62 0.78
CA LEU A 271 -13.92 16.23 -0.09
C LEU A 271 -14.94 15.18 -0.52
N ALA A 272 -16.21 15.57 -0.59
CA ALA A 272 -17.29 14.75 -1.11
C ALA A 272 -17.95 15.46 -2.31
N SER A 273 -18.05 14.76 -3.43
CA SER A 273 -18.82 15.19 -4.59
C SER A 273 -20.27 14.74 -4.45
N ARG A 274 -21.20 15.64 -4.81
CA ARG A 274 -22.64 15.36 -4.75
C ARG A 274 -23.06 14.24 -5.72
N GLU A 275 -22.39 14.19 -6.87
CA GLU A 275 -22.60 13.21 -7.93
C GLU A 275 -21.26 12.58 -8.35
N GLU A 276 -21.30 11.62 -9.28
CA GLU A 276 -20.07 11.11 -9.88
C GLU A 276 -19.34 12.24 -10.61
N VAL A 277 -18.00 12.27 -10.54
CA VAL A 277 -17.19 13.32 -11.19
C VAL A 277 -17.50 13.46 -12.68
N SER A 278 -17.83 12.34 -13.35
CA SER A 278 -18.17 12.32 -14.77
C SER A 278 -19.50 13.00 -15.12
N SER A 279 -20.39 13.30 -14.17
CA SER A 279 -21.66 13.98 -14.44
C SER A 279 -21.52 15.49 -14.57
N TRP A 280 -20.52 16.09 -13.91
CA TRP A 280 -20.29 17.54 -13.87
C TRP A 280 -18.92 17.97 -14.38
N GLY A 281 -17.94 17.07 -14.37
CA GLY A 281 -16.60 17.31 -14.88
C GLY A 281 -16.53 17.20 -16.40
N THR A 282 -15.74 18.05 -17.03
CA THR A 282 -15.39 17.94 -18.45
C THR A 282 -14.14 17.08 -18.59
N PRO A 283 -14.17 15.97 -19.37
CA PRO A 283 -13.01 15.12 -19.57
C PRO A 283 -11.84 15.89 -20.20
N VAL A 284 -10.63 15.66 -19.68
CA VAL A 284 -9.38 16.22 -20.18
C VAL A 284 -8.62 15.12 -20.92
N THR A 285 -8.52 15.25 -22.24
CA THR A 285 -7.81 14.29 -23.10
C THR A 285 -6.33 14.61 -23.26
N ARG A 286 -5.93 15.85 -22.94
CA ARG A 286 -4.55 16.32 -22.97
C ARG A 286 -4.41 17.62 -22.19
N VAL A 287 -3.31 17.76 -21.46
CA VAL A 287 -2.93 19.02 -20.81
C VAL A 287 -1.82 19.69 -21.60
N HIS A 288 -1.96 20.99 -21.82
CA HIS A 288 -0.96 21.84 -22.46
C HIS A 288 -0.35 22.79 -21.43
N VAL A 289 0.91 23.16 -21.64
CA VAL A 289 1.55 24.22 -20.84
C VAL A 289 0.80 25.53 -21.05
N GLN A 290 0.29 26.09 -19.97
CA GLN A 290 -0.31 27.42 -19.92
C GLN A 290 0.48 28.33 -18.99
N GLY A 291 0.08 29.58 -18.82
CA GLY A 291 0.58 30.39 -17.69
C GLY A 291 0.07 29.85 -16.36
N ASP A 292 0.58 30.34 -15.23
CA ASP A 292 0.08 29.94 -13.92
C ASP A 292 -1.38 30.41 -13.76
N TRP A 293 -2.25 29.50 -13.31
CA TRP A 293 -3.66 29.75 -13.09
C TRP A 293 -4.20 28.86 -11.98
N SER A 294 -5.25 29.32 -11.32
CA SER A 294 -5.93 28.55 -10.28
C SER A 294 -7.40 28.91 -10.24
N THR A 295 -8.26 27.91 -10.07
CA THR A 295 -9.70 28.07 -9.80
C THR A 295 -10.00 28.11 -8.30
N ILE A 296 -9.00 27.88 -7.47
CA ILE A 296 -9.02 27.91 -6.00
C ILE A 296 -7.86 28.78 -5.48
N ASP A 297 -7.61 28.80 -4.17
CA ASP A 297 -6.53 29.61 -3.58
C ASP A 297 -5.12 29.23 -4.12
N GLY A 298 -4.63 29.98 -5.10
CA GLY A 298 -3.38 29.66 -5.82
C GLY A 298 -2.11 29.79 -4.97
N GLU A 299 -2.11 30.64 -3.93
CA GLU A 299 -0.91 30.86 -3.10
C GLU A 299 -0.63 29.64 -2.22
N GLY A 300 -1.67 29.10 -1.56
CA GLY A 300 -1.56 27.86 -0.79
C GLY A 300 -1.09 26.67 -1.64
N TRP A 301 -1.58 26.57 -2.88
CA TRP A 301 -1.16 25.50 -3.79
C TRP A 301 0.27 25.64 -4.30
N SER A 302 0.76 26.86 -4.54
CA SER A 302 2.17 27.07 -4.89
C SER A 302 3.11 26.57 -3.78
N GLN A 303 2.76 26.83 -2.52
CA GLN A 303 3.51 26.30 -1.37
C GLN A 303 3.43 24.77 -1.30
N PHE A 304 2.23 24.20 -1.48
CA PHE A 304 1.98 22.76 -1.50
C PHE A 304 2.82 22.04 -2.57
N VAL A 305 2.78 22.52 -3.82
CA VAL A 305 3.57 21.96 -4.93
C VAL A 305 5.06 22.11 -4.64
N GLY A 306 5.45 23.22 -3.99
CA GLY A 306 6.82 23.45 -3.55
C GLY A 306 7.35 22.39 -2.56
N LEU A 307 6.51 21.86 -1.67
CA LEU A 307 6.92 20.84 -0.69
C LEU A 307 7.33 19.51 -1.35
N GLU A 308 6.73 19.16 -2.48
CA GLU A 308 7.06 17.94 -3.22
C GLU A 308 8.22 18.11 -4.19
N ASN A 309 8.51 19.34 -4.62
CA ASN A 309 9.32 19.56 -5.81
C ASN A 309 10.57 20.42 -5.58
N LYS A 310 10.59 21.32 -4.60
CA LYS A 310 11.75 22.20 -4.36
C LYS A 310 13.00 21.45 -3.96
N ALA A 311 14.15 21.88 -4.47
CA ALA A 311 15.44 21.26 -4.18
C ALA A 311 15.84 21.32 -2.70
N ILE A 312 15.30 22.29 -1.94
CA ILE A 312 15.56 22.44 -0.50
C ILE A 312 14.93 21.33 0.36
N VAL A 313 13.95 20.59 -0.16
CA VAL A 313 13.30 19.49 0.57
C VAL A 313 14.10 18.19 0.32
N PRO A 314 14.45 17.42 1.36
CA PRO A 314 15.13 16.14 1.22
C PRO A 314 14.41 15.22 0.21
N ILE A 315 15.20 14.52 -0.63
CA ILE A 315 14.66 13.67 -1.70
C ILE A 315 13.72 12.58 -1.15
N SER A 316 14.07 11.97 0.00
CA SER A 316 13.24 10.96 0.66
C SER A 316 11.87 11.51 1.04
N MET A 317 11.82 12.69 1.66
CA MET A 317 10.57 13.35 2.07
C MET A 317 9.71 13.72 0.86
N ARG A 318 10.33 14.25 -0.21
CA ARG A 318 9.62 14.54 -1.47
C ARG A 318 8.99 13.28 -2.06
N HIS A 319 9.75 12.18 -2.07
CA HIS A 319 9.28 10.89 -2.57
C HIS A 319 8.11 10.35 -1.72
N GLU A 320 8.22 10.34 -0.40
CA GLU A 320 7.19 9.82 0.50
C GLU A 320 5.85 10.57 0.35
N ILE A 321 5.88 11.91 0.29
CA ILE A 321 4.69 12.74 0.10
C ILE A 321 4.03 12.44 -1.24
N ARG A 322 4.82 12.47 -2.33
CA ARG A 322 4.29 12.19 -3.67
C ARG A 322 3.80 10.76 -3.79
N ARG A 323 4.48 9.78 -3.20
CA ARG A 323 4.08 8.36 -3.16
C ARG A 323 2.71 8.20 -2.52
N ALA A 324 2.51 8.77 -1.35
CA ALA A 324 1.24 8.67 -0.63
C ALA A 324 0.07 9.23 -1.46
N ARG A 325 0.27 10.39 -2.11
CA ARG A 325 -0.74 11.06 -2.95
C ARG A 325 -0.98 10.35 -4.27
N ARG A 326 0.08 9.91 -4.94
CA ARG A 326 -0.01 9.24 -6.25
C ARG A 326 -0.67 7.87 -6.13
N LEU A 327 -0.37 7.11 -5.08
CA LEU A 327 -1.02 5.82 -4.83
C LEU A 327 -2.43 5.98 -4.21
N ASN A 328 -2.84 7.19 -3.83
CA ASN A 328 -4.06 7.45 -3.06
C ASN A 328 -4.09 6.74 -1.67
N ALA A 329 -2.91 6.58 -1.07
CA ALA A 329 -2.68 5.97 0.24
C ALA A 329 -3.12 6.86 1.43
N LEU A 330 -3.89 7.91 1.19
CA LEU A 330 -4.52 8.72 2.25
C LEU A 330 -5.96 8.27 2.52
N THR A 331 -6.48 7.34 1.70
CA THR A 331 -7.83 6.79 1.84
C THR A 331 -7.89 5.84 3.04
N PRO A 332 -8.77 6.10 4.03
CA PRO A 332 -8.86 5.23 5.19
C PRO A 332 -9.54 3.90 4.83
N PRO A 333 -9.23 2.79 5.52
CA PRO A 333 -9.87 1.49 5.30
C PRO A 333 -11.40 1.48 5.51
N SER A 334 -11.93 2.47 6.24
CA SER A 334 -13.37 2.67 6.45
C SER A 334 -14.08 3.21 5.21
N ALA A 335 -13.37 3.89 4.30
CA ALA A 335 -13.94 4.45 3.07
C ALA A 335 -14.17 3.40 1.98
N THR A 336 -13.34 2.36 1.92
CA THR A 336 -13.44 1.26 0.93
C THR A 336 -14.56 0.26 1.21
N ARG A 337 -15.31 0.42 2.31
CA ARG A 337 -16.44 -0.47 2.70
C ARG A 337 -17.82 0.10 2.40
N ARG A 338 -17.93 1.30 1.82
CA ARG A 338 -19.20 1.98 1.50
C ARG A 338 -19.43 2.06 0.01
#